data_AF-W0A4N6-F1
#
_entry.id   AF-W0A4N6-F1
#
_cell.length_a   1.000
_cell.length_b   1.000
_cell.length_c   1.000
_cell.angle_alpha   90.00
_cell.angle_beta   90.00
_cell.angle_gamma   90.00
#
_symmetry.space_group_name_H-M   'P 1'
#
loop_
_entity.id
_entity.type
_entity.pdbx_description
1 polymer ?
#
loop_
_entity_poly.entity_id
_entity_poly.type
_entity_poly.pdbx_seq_one_letter_code
_entity_poly.pdbx_strand_id
1 'polypeptide(L)'
;MEREGRIDWLRLTLGVVNWELGWPALDDARFERILAGFASHYVVTRTSSDAFAFERGEGFDKFRRFDAFAYVDSGRVSRRRNAAVALDDAETPEGARVMAFPAGWRSIQFELNIRVLLIFWAAALIALKLLLAPGSNWLWWLGGFVAVYAVYVQLAMRSLRQKLQDWLRRESWN
;
A
#
# COMPACT_ATOMS: atom_id res chain seq x y z
N MET A 1 9.89 -16.17 10.00
CA MET A 1 8.70 -16.31 9.11
C MET A 1 8.12 -14.92 8.87
N GLU A 2 8.54 -14.28 7.79
CA GLU A 2 7.95 -13.04 7.29
C GLU A 2 6.49 -13.33 6.90
N ARG A 3 5.53 -12.73 7.61
CA ARG A 3 4.14 -12.66 7.13
C ARG A 3 4.11 -11.59 6.04
N GLU A 4 4.58 -11.91 4.84
CA GLU A 4 4.33 -11.07 3.67
C GLU A 4 2.82 -10.99 3.38
N GLY A 5 2.40 -9.78 2.99
CA GLY A 5 1.02 -9.29 2.97
C GLY A 5 -0.05 -10.29 2.54
N ARG A 6 -0.99 -10.56 3.44
CA ARG A 6 -2.24 -11.23 3.11
C ARG A 6 -3.13 -10.24 2.36
N ILE A 7 -3.27 -10.44 1.05
CA ILE A 7 -4.18 -9.63 0.21
C ILE A 7 -5.62 -9.86 0.67
N ASP A 8 -6.29 -8.79 1.08
CA ASP A 8 -7.72 -8.81 1.40
C ASP A 8 -8.53 -8.76 0.09
N TRP A 9 -8.91 -9.94 -0.41
CA TRP A 9 -9.66 -10.09 -1.66
C TRP A 9 -11.00 -9.37 -1.68
N LEU A 10 -11.66 -9.21 -0.52
CA LEU A 10 -12.96 -8.55 -0.45
C LEU A 10 -12.82 -7.02 -0.54
N ARG A 11 -11.75 -6.47 0.02
CA ARG A 11 -11.42 -5.06 -0.22
C ARG A 11 -10.89 -4.82 -1.62
N LEU A 12 -10.21 -5.81 -2.20
CA LEU A 12 -9.70 -5.73 -3.56
C LEU A 12 -10.81 -5.57 -4.61
N THR A 13 -11.96 -6.23 -4.42
CA THR A 13 -13.15 -6.03 -5.30
C THR A 13 -13.75 -4.63 -5.16
N LEU A 14 -13.57 -4.00 -4.01
CA LEU A 14 -13.92 -2.60 -3.77
C LEU A 14 -12.84 -1.63 -4.25
N GLY A 15 -11.82 -2.12 -4.96
CA GLY A 15 -10.69 -1.32 -5.46
C GLY A 15 -9.78 -0.80 -4.35
N VAL A 16 -9.69 -1.49 -3.22
CA VAL A 16 -8.78 -1.14 -2.11
C VAL A 16 -7.74 -2.23 -1.92
N VAL A 17 -6.46 -1.87 -2.01
CA VAL A 17 -5.33 -2.76 -1.73
C VAL A 17 -4.78 -2.42 -0.35
N ASN A 18 -4.91 -3.36 0.58
CA ASN A 18 -4.19 -3.32 1.85
C ASN A 18 -2.88 -4.10 1.71
N TRP A 19 -1.78 -3.42 1.98
CA TRP A 19 -0.46 -4.03 1.89
C TRP A 19 0.38 -3.62 3.10
N GLU A 20 0.97 -4.62 3.76
CA GLU A 20 1.88 -4.43 4.88
C GLU A 20 3.31 -4.73 4.43
N LEU A 21 4.20 -3.78 4.69
CA LEU A 21 5.62 -3.94 4.47
C LEU A 21 6.31 -4.08 5.83
N GLY A 22 6.72 -5.31 6.15
CA GLY A 22 7.40 -5.69 7.41
C GLY A 22 8.85 -5.23 7.54
N TRP A 23 9.23 -4.17 6.84
CA TRP A 23 10.59 -3.67 6.88
C TRP A 23 10.93 -3.12 8.28
N PRO A 24 12.01 -3.59 8.92
CA PRO A 24 12.32 -3.22 10.29
C PRO A 24 12.87 -1.79 10.38
N ALA A 25 12.35 -1.05 11.36
CA ALA A 25 12.71 0.30 11.79
C ALA A 25 12.46 1.41 10.76
N LEU A 26 11.24 1.97 10.79
CA LEU A 26 11.06 3.38 10.52
C LEU A 26 11.13 4.14 11.83
N ASP A 27 12.33 4.59 12.17
CA ASP A 27 12.48 5.77 13.01
C ASP A 27 11.70 6.95 12.39
N ASP A 28 11.47 8.00 13.19
CA ASP A 28 10.71 9.16 12.72
C ASP A 28 11.34 9.78 11.46
N ALA A 29 12.68 9.78 11.35
CA ALA A 29 13.40 10.30 10.18
C ALA A 29 13.05 9.57 8.88
N ARG A 30 13.04 8.23 8.88
CA ARG A 30 12.64 7.45 7.69
C ARG A 30 11.17 7.68 7.34
N PHE A 31 10.29 7.90 8.32
CA PHE A 31 8.88 8.14 8.06
C PHE A 31 8.66 9.52 7.42
N GLU A 32 9.34 10.54 7.93
CA GLU A 32 9.35 11.87 7.32
C GLU A 32 9.94 11.83 5.90
N ARG A 33 10.96 11.01 5.64
CA ARG A 33 11.50 10.82 4.28
C ARG A 33 10.49 10.19 3.32
N ILE A 34 9.74 9.19 3.77
CA ILE A 34 8.66 8.62 2.96
C ILE A 34 7.59 9.69 2.71
N LEU A 35 7.18 10.43 3.74
CA LEU A 35 6.21 11.51 3.62
C LEU A 35 6.67 12.56 2.59
N ALA A 36 7.92 13.02 2.67
CA ALA A 36 8.50 13.96 1.72
C ALA A 36 8.58 13.37 0.29
N GLY A 37 8.92 12.08 0.17
CA GLY A 37 8.88 11.35 -1.09
C GLY A 37 7.48 11.37 -1.72
N PHE A 38 6.44 11.08 -0.93
CA PHE A 38 5.06 11.20 -1.38
C PHE A 38 4.69 12.65 -1.72
N ALA A 39 5.04 13.62 -0.88
CA ALA A 39 4.71 15.04 -1.09
C ALA A 39 5.35 15.63 -2.36
N SER A 40 6.45 15.03 -2.85
CA SER A 40 7.06 15.44 -4.13
C SER A 40 6.27 15.00 -5.37
N HIS A 41 5.28 14.12 -5.20
CA HIS A 41 4.51 13.52 -6.29
C HIS A 41 2.99 13.58 -6.09
N TYR A 42 2.52 13.70 -4.85
CA TYR A 42 1.12 13.62 -4.46
C TYR A 42 0.79 14.77 -3.52
N VAL A 43 -0.48 15.15 -3.47
CA VAL A 43 -0.99 16.01 -2.38
C VAL A 43 -1.06 15.13 -1.15
N VAL A 44 -0.35 15.54 -0.10
CA VAL A 44 -0.24 14.77 1.14
C VAL A 44 -0.90 15.54 2.28
N THR A 45 -1.80 14.86 2.99
CA THR A 45 -2.47 15.39 4.18
C THR A 45 -2.05 14.56 5.38
N ARG A 46 -1.33 15.18 6.32
CA ARG A 46 -0.95 14.52 7.56
C ARG A 46 -2.20 14.27 8.41
N THR A 47 -2.46 13.03 8.78
CA THR A 47 -3.63 12.65 9.59
C THR A 47 -3.29 12.48 11.07
N SER A 48 -2.03 12.11 11.36
CA SER A 48 -1.49 11.97 12.72
C SER A 48 0.04 12.00 12.67
N SER A 49 0.68 11.88 13.83
CA SER A 49 2.15 11.73 13.91
C SER A 49 2.64 10.46 13.22
N ASP A 50 1.79 9.44 13.09
CA ASP A 50 2.11 8.11 12.56
C ASP A 50 1.39 7.73 11.26
N ALA A 51 0.56 8.62 10.70
CA ALA A 51 -0.14 8.36 9.45
C ALA A 51 -0.36 9.62 8.62
N PHE A 52 -0.33 9.46 7.30
CA PHE A 52 -0.71 10.48 6.33
C PHE A 52 -1.56 9.86 5.22
N ALA A 53 -2.47 10.67 4.68
CA ALA A 53 -3.20 10.37 3.46
C ALA A 53 -2.48 11.03 2.28
N PHE A 54 -2.61 10.44 1.10
CA PHE A 54 -2.14 11.03 -0.14
C PHE A 54 -3.22 10.90 -1.22
N GLU A 55 -3.26 11.85 -2.12
CA GLU A 55 -4.14 11.85 -3.29
C GLU A 55 -3.44 12.49 -4.48
N ARG A 56 -3.87 12.14 -5.69
CA ARG A 56 -3.42 12.81 -6.90
C ARG A 56 -4.02 14.22 -6.93
N GLY A 57 -3.18 15.24 -6.80
CA GLY A 57 -3.59 16.64 -6.95
C GLY A 57 -3.39 17.18 -8.37
N GLU A 58 -3.75 18.45 -8.55
CA GLU A 58 -3.47 19.21 -9.77
C GLU A 58 -1.94 19.42 -9.91
N GLY A 59 -1.35 19.04 -11.06
CA GLY A 59 0.11 19.14 -11.30
C GLY A 59 0.89 17.82 -11.24
N PHE A 60 0.21 16.68 -11.35
CA PHE A 60 0.84 15.34 -11.42
C PHE A 60 1.60 15.11 -12.75
N ASP A 61 2.80 15.67 -12.90
CA ASP A 61 3.51 15.73 -14.18
C ASP A 61 4.73 14.79 -14.34
N LYS A 62 5.14 14.06 -13.30
CA LYS A 62 6.41 13.29 -13.33
C LYS A 62 6.18 11.78 -13.38
N PHE A 63 5.71 11.28 -14.52
CA PHE A 63 5.68 9.85 -14.79
C PHE A 63 7.07 9.33 -15.16
N ARG A 64 7.58 8.34 -14.43
CA ARG A 64 8.62 7.46 -15.00
C ARG A 64 7.95 6.50 -15.99
N ARG A 65 8.65 6.13 -17.06
CA ARG A 65 8.13 5.35 -18.22
C ARG A 65 7.49 3.99 -17.87
N PHE A 66 7.59 3.53 -16.61
CA PHE A 66 7.02 2.27 -16.10
C PHE A 66 6.53 2.37 -14.64
N ASP A 67 6.00 3.53 -14.26
CA ASP A 67 5.51 3.76 -12.90
C ASP A 67 4.07 3.25 -12.73
N ALA A 68 3.93 1.95 -12.49
CA ALA A 68 2.62 1.35 -12.25
C ALA A 68 1.89 1.98 -11.05
N PHE A 69 2.64 2.44 -10.02
CA PHE A 69 2.06 3.11 -8.86
C PHE A 69 1.47 4.49 -9.18
N ALA A 70 1.85 5.12 -10.29
CA ALA A 70 1.30 6.40 -10.72
C ALA A 70 -0.22 6.36 -10.99
N TYR A 71 -0.79 5.18 -11.23
CA TYR A 71 -2.23 5.00 -11.44
C TYR A 71 -3.01 4.70 -10.16
N VAL A 72 -2.38 4.77 -8.98
CA VAL A 72 -3.07 4.76 -7.69
C VAL A 72 -3.63 6.15 -7.43
N ASP A 73 -4.95 6.25 -7.21
CA ASP A 73 -5.65 7.54 -7.11
C ASP A 73 -5.38 8.24 -5.79
N SER A 74 -5.43 7.47 -4.71
CA SER A 74 -5.23 7.94 -3.35
C SER A 74 -4.89 6.79 -2.42
N GLY A 75 -4.56 7.11 -1.18
CA GLY A 75 -4.37 6.09 -0.17
C GLY A 75 -3.99 6.66 1.17
N ARG A 76 -3.76 5.75 2.12
CA ARG A 76 -3.30 6.05 3.46
C ARG A 76 -2.04 5.24 3.76
N VAL A 77 -1.07 5.90 4.37
CA VAL A 77 0.15 5.30 4.89
C VAL A 77 0.12 5.43 6.40
N SER A 78 0.30 4.33 7.12
CA SER A 78 0.30 4.32 8.58
C SER A 78 1.39 3.42 9.13
N ARG A 79 2.05 3.85 10.20
CA ARG A 79 3.00 3.02 10.93
C ARG A 79 2.27 2.09 11.88
N ARG A 80 2.71 0.85 11.97
CA ARG A 80 2.18 -0.15 12.90
C ARG A 80 3.20 -0.46 13.98
N ARG A 81 2.76 -0.40 15.24
CA ARG A 81 3.56 -0.81 16.41
C ARG A 81 3.40 -2.30 16.67
N ASN A 82 4.34 -2.87 17.41
CA ASN A 82 4.08 -4.15 18.07
C ASN A 82 2.82 -4.02 18.94
N ALA A 83 2.00 -5.07 19.01
CA ALA A 83 1.00 -5.14 20.07
C ALA A 83 1.75 -5.16 21.41
N ALA A 84 1.24 -4.45 22.42
CA ALA A 84 1.76 -4.58 23.78
C ALA A 84 1.64 -6.05 24.18
N VAL A 85 2.77 -6.71 24.42
CA VAL A 85 2.78 -8.05 24.99
C VAL A 85 2.57 -7.84 26.48
N ALA A 86 1.45 -8.32 27.02
CA ALA A 86 1.30 -8.43 28.47
C ALA A 86 2.38 -9.41 28.94
N LEU A 87 3.35 -8.92 29.70
CA LEU A 87 4.27 -9.78 30.42
C LEU A 87 3.50 -10.30 31.63
N ASP A 88 2.99 -11.52 31.55
CA ASP A 88 2.56 -12.26 32.74
C ASP A 88 3.82 -12.72 33.48
N ASP A 89 4.53 -11.78 34.11
CA ASP A 89 5.63 -12.12 34.99
C ASP A 89 5.05 -12.64 36.30
N ALA A 90 5.30 -13.92 36.57
CA ALA A 90 4.85 -14.69 37.73
C ALA A 90 5.36 -14.16 39.10
N GLU A 91 6.07 -13.03 39.12
CA GLU A 91 6.61 -12.37 40.32
C GLU A 91 6.05 -10.95 40.52
N THR A 92 4.96 -10.59 39.83
CA THR A 92 4.33 -9.28 40.04
C THR A 92 3.32 -9.36 41.20
N PRO A 93 3.44 -8.52 42.25
CA PRO A 93 2.49 -8.53 43.37
C PRO A 93 1.06 -8.27 42.89
N GLU A 94 0.09 -8.96 43.51
CA GLU A 94 -1.33 -8.93 43.14
C GLU A 94 -1.83 -7.49 42.87
N GLY A 95 -2.15 -7.20 41.62
CA GLY A 95 -2.79 -5.95 41.19
C GLY A 95 -1.95 -5.00 40.34
N ALA A 96 -0.64 -5.21 40.20
CA ALA A 96 0.18 -4.38 39.31
C ALA A 96 0.23 -4.95 37.88
N ARG A 97 -0.54 -4.39 36.95
CA ARG A 97 -0.36 -4.64 35.51
C ARG A 97 0.84 -3.84 35.02
N VAL A 98 1.99 -4.48 34.87
CA VAL A 98 3.13 -3.89 34.14
C VAL A 98 2.81 -3.96 32.64
N MET A 99 2.32 -2.87 32.07
CA MET A 99 2.23 -2.75 30.61
C MET A 99 3.64 -2.51 30.05
N ALA A 100 4.21 -3.53 29.41
CA ALA A 100 5.36 -3.31 28.55
C ALA A 100 4.91 -2.43 27.37
N PHE A 101 5.43 -1.20 27.31
CA PHE A 101 5.24 -0.36 26.12
C PHE A 101 5.77 -1.12 24.90
N PRO A 102 4.99 -1.25 23.81
CA PRO A 102 5.42 -2.05 22.69
C PRO A 102 6.71 -1.47 22.09
N ALA A 103 7.74 -2.31 21.99
CA ALA A 103 9.01 -1.95 21.40
C ALA A 103 8.82 -1.54 19.94
N GLY A 104 9.27 -0.33 19.57
CA GLY A 104 9.51 0.13 18.20
C GLY A 104 8.33 0.07 17.19
N TRP A 105 8.55 0.73 16.05
CA TRP A 105 7.69 0.55 14.87
C TRP A 105 8.05 -0.75 14.15
N ARG A 106 7.05 -1.58 13.84
CA ARG A 106 7.23 -2.91 13.26
C ARG A 106 7.11 -2.90 11.74
N SER A 107 6.14 -2.17 11.21
CA SER A 107 5.80 -2.19 9.78
C SER A 107 5.14 -0.90 9.34
N ILE A 108 5.09 -0.69 8.02
CA ILE A 108 4.22 0.30 7.40
C ILE A 108 3.05 -0.44 6.77
N GLN A 109 1.84 0.04 7.03
CA GLN A 109 0.66 -0.33 6.30
C GLN A 109 0.32 0.73 5.25
N PHE A 110 0.08 0.26 4.04
CA PHE A 110 -0.45 0.99 2.91
C PHE A 110 -1.89 0.54 2.65
N GLU A 111 -2.80 1.49 2.57
CA GLU A 111 -4.17 1.31 2.09
C GLU A 111 -4.30 2.12 0.81
N LEU A 112 -4.31 1.46 -0.34
CA LEU A 112 -4.26 2.10 -1.66
C LEU A 112 -5.63 2.00 -2.33
N ASN A 113 -6.11 3.11 -2.88
CA ASN A 113 -7.31 3.16 -3.70
C ASN A 113 -6.95 3.06 -5.18
N ILE A 114 -7.40 1.98 -5.81
CA ILE A 114 -7.18 1.65 -7.22
C ILE A 114 -8.50 1.48 -8.00
N ARG A 115 -9.59 2.07 -7.49
CA ARG A 115 -10.93 1.94 -8.07
C ARG A 115 -11.02 2.42 -9.50
N VAL A 116 -10.45 3.59 -9.83
CA VAL A 116 -10.55 4.14 -11.19
C VAL A 116 -9.94 3.17 -12.19
N LEU A 117 -8.82 2.54 -11.80
CA LEU A 117 -8.17 1.57 -12.65
C LEU A 117 -8.97 0.27 -12.80
N LEU A 118 -9.60 -0.21 -11.73
CA LEU A 118 -10.50 -1.36 -11.79
C LEU A 118 -11.65 -1.11 -12.78
N ILE A 119 -12.23 0.09 -12.76
CA ILE A 119 -13.28 0.51 -13.70
C ILE A 119 -12.73 0.57 -15.13
N PHE A 120 -11.54 1.17 -15.32
CA PHE A 120 -10.91 1.29 -16.64
C PHE A 120 -10.68 -0.07 -17.29
N TRP A 121 -10.07 -1.03 -16.58
CA TRP A 121 -9.84 -2.38 -17.12
C TRP A 121 -11.14 -3.17 -17.33
N ALA A 122 -12.13 -2.99 -16.46
CA ALA A 122 -13.44 -3.62 -16.66
C ALA A 122 -14.11 -3.10 -17.94
N ALA A 123 -14.11 -1.79 -18.16
CA ALA A 123 -14.66 -1.17 -19.36
C ALA A 123 -13.89 -1.60 -20.63
N ALA A 124 -12.56 -1.61 -20.58
CA ALA A 124 -11.72 -2.06 -21.69
C ALA A 124 -11.99 -3.53 -22.04
N LEU A 125 -12.12 -4.40 -21.05
CA LEU A 125 -12.43 -5.82 -21.23
C LEU A 125 -13.82 -6.04 -21.85
N ILE A 126 -14.83 -5.28 -21.39
CA ILE A 126 -16.18 -5.32 -21.96
C ILE A 126 -16.16 -4.89 -23.42
N ALA A 127 -15.51 -3.75 -23.72
CA ALA A 127 -15.36 -3.29 -25.10
C ALA A 127 -14.64 -4.31 -25.98
N LEU A 128 -13.54 -4.89 -25.48
CA LEU A 128 -12.76 -5.88 -26.19
C LEU A 128 -13.57 -7.14 -26.51
N LYS A 129 -14.37 -7.63 -25.56
CA LYS A 129 -15.27 -8.76 -25.80
C LYS A 129 -16.31 -8.41 -26.87
N LEU A 130 -16.98 -7.27 -26.74
CA LEU A 130 -18.07 -6.89 -27.64
C LEU A 130 -17.58 -6.73 -29.08
N LEU A 131 -16.37 -6.22 -29.27
CA LEU A 131 -15.78 -5.97 -30.59
C LEU A 131 -15.12 -7.21 -31.20
N LEU A 132 -14.35 -7.98 -30.42
CA LEU A 132 -13.51 -9.05 -30.97
C LEU A 132 -14.10 -10.45 -30.82
N ALA A 133 -14.96 -10.69 -29.83
CA ALA A 133 -15.48 -12.03 -29.57
C ALA A 133 -16.90 -12.01 -28.96
N PRO A 134 -17.90 -11.46 -29.68
CA PRO A 134 -19.26 -11.28 -29.15
C PRO A 134 -19.90 -12.59 -28.64
N GLY A 135 -19.62 -13.73 -29.27
CA GLY A 135 -20.14 -15.06 -28.89
C GLY A 135 -19.32 -15.85 -27.86
N SER A 136 -18.21 -15.31 -27.37
CA SER A 136 -17.33 -16.03 -26.43
C SER A 136 -17.87 -16.03 -24.99
N ASN A 137 -17.55 -17.09 -24.25
CA ASN A 137 -18.02 -17.32 -22.88
C ASN A 137 -17.48 -16.26 -21.91
N TRP A 138 -18.37 -15.66 -21.12
CA TRP A 138 -18.03 -14.64 -20.11
C TRP A 138 -17.02 -15.12 -19.06
N LEU A 139 -17.01 -16.42 -18.72
CA LEU A 139 -16.09 -16.96 -17.71
C LEU A 139 -14.62 -16.78 -18.10
N TRP A 140 -14.28 -16.92 -19.39
CA TRP A 140 -12.91 -16.74 -19.86
C TRP A 140 -12.44 -15.30 -19.75
N TRP A 141 -13.32 -14.35 -20.08
CA TRP A 141 -13.03 -12.93 -19.96
C TRP A 141 -12.95 -12.48 -18.51
N LEU A 142 -13.82 -13.00 -17.63
CA LEU A 142 -13.71 -12.75 -16.20
C LEU A 142 -12.38 -13.28 -15.65
N GLY A 143 -11.96 -14.48 -16.06
CA GLY A 143 -10.65 -15.02 -15.72
C GLY A 143 -9.49 -14.15 -16.23
N GLY A 144 -9.58 -13.68 -17.48
CA GLY A 144 -8.62 -12.74 -18.06
C GLY A 144 -8.54 -11.41 -17.31
N PHE A 145 -9.69 -10.86 -16.91
CA PHE A 145 -9.76 -9.66 -16.08
C PHE A 145 -9.06 -9.85 -14.75
N VAL A 146 -9.37 -10.94 -14.03
CA VAL A 146 -8.74 -11.25 -12.74
C VAL A 146 -7.22 -11.41 -12.89
N ALA A 147 -6.76 -12.05 -13.96
CA ALA A 147 -5.34 -12.22 -14.23
C ALA A 147 -4.63 -10.88 -14.49
N VAL A 148 -5.18 -10.03 -15.37
CA VAL A 148 -4.64 -8.69 -15.67
C VAL A 148 -4.62 -7.82 -14.41
N TYR A 149 -5.71 -7.86 -13.64
CA TYR A 149 -5.83 -7.10 -12.41
C TYR A 149 -4.81 -7.54 -11.35
N ALA A 150 -4.61 -8.84 -11.15
CA ALA A 150 -3.61 -9.37 -10.24
C ALA A 150 -2.18 -8.97 -10.66
N VAL A 151 -1.85 -9.08 -11.95
CA VAL A 151 -0.55 -8.66 -12.50
C VAL A 151 -0.32 -7.17 -12.24
N TYR A 152 -1.33 -6.34 -12.49
CA TYR A 152 -1.21 -4.91 -12.24
C TYR A 152 -0.96 -4.61 -10.75
N VAL A 153 -1.72 -5.23 -9.84
CA VAL A 153 -1.55 -5.03 -8.39
C VAL A 153 -0.12 -5.39 -7.97
N GLN A 154 0.45 -6.48 -8.49
CA GLN A 154 1.85 -6.85 -8.25
C GLN A 154 2.85 -5.81 -8.78
N LEU A 155 2.62 -5.30 -9.99
CA LEU A 155 3.47 -4.25 -10.57
C LEU A 155 3.40 -2.95 -9.76
N ALA A 156 2.21 -2.55 -9.30
CA ALA A 156 2.02 -1.38 -8.45
C ALA A 156 2.76 -1.52 -7.12
N MET A 157 2.65 -2.68 -6.45
CA MET A 157 3.39 -2.97 -5.22
C MET A 157 4.90 -2.99 -5.45
N ARG A 158 5.38 -3.57 -6.56
CA ARG A 158 6.80 -3.58 -6.91
C ARG A 158 7.34 -2.18 -7.18
N SER A 159 6.59 -1.37 -7.92
CA SER A 159 6.91 0.02 -8.21
C SER A 159 6.96 0.86 -6.93
N LEU A 160 6.00 0.68 -6.02
CA LEU A 160 6.00 1.31 -4.71
C LEU A 160 7.24 0.90 -3.88
N ARG A 161 7.56 -0.39 -3.79
CA ARG A 161 8.77 -0.88 -3.10
C ARG A 161 10.04 -0.21 -3.64
N GLN A 162 10.16 -0.09 -4.97
CA GLN A 162 11.31 0.57 -5.60
C GLN A 162 11.37 2.07 -5.26
N LYS A 163 10.24 2.79 -5.31
CA LYS A 163 10.19 4.21 -4.91
C LYS A 163 10.60 4.42 -3.45
N LEU A 164 10.11 3.58 -2.55
CA LEU A 164 10.48 3.63 -1.13
C LEU A 164 11.98 3.41 -0.94
N GLN A 165 12.57 2.44 -1.64
CA GLN A 165 14.03 2.23 -1.65
C GLN A 165 14.79 3.45 -2.15
N ASP A 166 14.37 4.04 -3.25
CA ASP A 166 14.99 5.23 -3.83
C ASP A 166 14.95 6.42 -2.87
N TRP A 167 13.79 6.70 -2.28
CA TRP A 167 13.62 7.83 -1.35
C TRP A 167 14.45 7.66 -0.07
N LEU A 168 14.58 6.43 0.43
CA LEU A 168 15.41 6.15 1.59
C LEU A 168 16.91 6.21 1.28
N ARG A 169 17.34 5.88 0.05
CA ARG A 169 18.74 5.87 -0.36
C ARG A 169 19.32 7.26 -0.68
N ARG A 170 18.50 8.20 -1.17
CA ARG A 170 18.98 9.51 -1.68
C ARG A 170 19.72 10.38 -0.65
N GLU A 171 19.72 10.02 0.62
CA GLU A 171 20.30 10.85 1.68
C GLU A 171 21.28 10.08 2.60
N SER A 172 21.67 8.84 2.27
CA SER A 172 22.81 8.17 2.94
C SER A 172 24.17 8.65 2.41
N TRP A 173 24.18 9.69 1.57
CA TRP A 173 25.34 10.27 0.88
C TRP A 173 25.57 11.76 1.24
N ASN A 174 24.83 12.29 2.22
CA ASN A 174 25.09 13.57 2.87
C ASN A 174 25.44 13.33 4.34
#